data_AF-A0A2N1A4S2-F1
#
_entry.id   AF-A0A2N1A4S2-F1
#
_cell.length_a   1.000
_cell.length_b   1.000
_cell.length_c   1.000
_cell.angle_alpha   90.00
_cell.angle_beta   90.00
_cell.angle_gamma   90.00
#
_symmetry.space_group_name_H-M   'P 1'
#
loop_
_entity.id
_entity.type
_entity.pdbx_description
1 polymer ?
#
loop_
_entity_poly.entity_id
_entity_poly.type
_entity_poly.pdbx_seq_one_letter_code
_entity_poly.pdbx_strand_id
1 'polypeptide(L)'
;MQHRSLSIQLLSFFYCLLSASAYADHGPVLEQKQNTLVISNSKAWKPFAYMEDGQPKGVLIDFWKLYGERSGTKIVFNLIDWQPSLNEVAEGHANIHAGLVYSKERAEIFEFGSVLFNVQTSIYIDVNLMGIIDEDIK
;
A
#
# COMPACT_ATOMS: atom_id res chain seq x y z
N MET A 1 17.56 -67.10 -25.74
CA MET A 1 16.52 -66.50 -24.86
C MET A 1 16.86 -65.09 -24.32
N GLN A 2 17.88 -64.39 -24.84
CA GLN A 2 18.29 -63.05 -24.35
C GLN A 2 17.75 -61.85 -25.16
N HIS A 3 17.21 -62.04 -26.37
CA HIS A 3 16.79 -60.92 -27.24
C HIS A 3 15.41 -60.31 -26.92
N ARG A 4 14.52 -61.02 -26.20
CA ARG A 4 13.16 -60.51 -25.87
C ARG A 4 13.17 -59.47 -24.74
N SER A 5 14.17 -59.48 -23.86
CA SER A 5 14.27 -58.57 -22.71
C SER A 5 14.79 -57.17 -23.11
N LEU A 6 15.68 -57.09 -24.10
CA LEU A 6 16.26 -55.83 -24.57
C LEU A 6 15.24 -54.97 -25.35
N SER A 7 14.34 -55.64 -26.10
CA SER A 7 13.29 -54.98 -26.89
C SER A 7 12.23 -54.29 -26.02
N ILE A 8 11.94 -54.86 -24.84
CA ILE A 8 10.97 -54.30 -23.88
C ILE A 8 11.57 -53.13 -23.11
N GLN A 9 12.86 -53.20 -22.77
CA GLN A 9 13.56 -52.10 -22.10
C GLN A 9 13.71 -50.87 -23.00
N LEU A 10 13.96 -51.05 -24.31
CA LEU A 10 14.02 -49.96 -25.28
C LEU A 10 12.66 -49.30 -25.51
N LEU A 11 11.55 -50.06 -25.52
CA LEU A 11 10.19 -49.50 -25.63
C LEU A 11 9.79 -48.67 -24.40
N SER A 12 10.12 -49.14 -23.19
CA SER A 12 9.85 -48.42 -21.95
C SER A 12 10.67 -47.13 -21.82
N PHE A 13 11.90 -47.12 -22.33
CA PHE A 13 12.73 -45.92 -22.35
C PHE A 13 12.21 -44.87 -23.34
N PHE A 14 11.67 -45.31 -24.48
CA PHE A 14 11.07 -44.44 -25.48
C PHE A 14 9.74 -43.83 -25.01
N TYR A 15 8.92 -44.59 -24.27
CA TYR A 15 7.65 -44.11 -23.70
C TYR A 15 7.88 -43.06 -22.60
N CYS A 16 8.99 -43.15 -21.86
CA CYS A 16 9.35 -42.20 -20.80
C CYS A 16 9.86 -40.85 -21.37
N LEU A 17 10.42 -40.86 -22.59
CA LEU A 17 10.86 -39.63 -23.26
C LEU A 17 9.72 -38.87 -23.94
N LEU A 18 8.64 -39.55 -24.38
CA LEU A 18 7.47 -38.89 -24.94
C LEU A 18 6.60 -38.18 -23.88
N SER A 19 6.52 -38.70 -22.66
CA SER A 19 5.78 -38.03 -21.58
C SER A 19 6.49 -36.77 -21.07
N ALA A 20 7.83 -36.70 -21.14
CA ALA A 20 8.58 -35.54 -20.66
C ALA A 20 8.34 -34.25 -21.47
N SER A 21 8.09 -34.35 -22.78
CA SER A 21 7.78 -33.16 -23.61
C SER A 21 6.36 -32.63 -23.44
N ALA A 22 5.42 -33.42 -22.91
CA ALA A 22 4.07 -32.95 -22.63
C ALA A 22 3.97 -32.10 -21.36
N TYR A 23 4.98 -32.15 -20.47
CA TYR A 23 5.02 -31.39 -19.23
C TYR A 23 5.84 -30.08 -19.31
N ALA A 24 6.46 -29.77 -20.45
CA ALA A 24 7.45 -28.70 -20.55
C ALA A 24 6.89 -27.31 -20.92
N ASP A 25 5.58 -27.12 -21.12
CA ASP A 25 5.04 -25.84 -21.64
C ASP A 25 4.00 -25.15 -20.74
N HIS A 26 3.68 -25.72 -19.58
CA HIS A 26 2.76 -25.10 -18.62
C HIS A 26 3.37 -25.12 -17.21
N GLY A 27 4.44 -24.34 -17.02
CA GLY A 27 4.82 -23.92 -15.66
C GLY A 27 3.60 -23.25 -15.01
N PRO A 28 3.40 -23.38 -13.68
CA PRO A 28 2.29 -22.72 -13.02
C PRO A 28 2.39 -21.22 -13.29
N VAL A 29 1.48 -20.70 -14.11
CA VAL A 29 1.19 -19.27 -14.14
C VAL A 29 0.71 -18.99 -12.73
N LEU A 30 1.58 -18.41 -11.91
CA LEU A 30 1.21 -17.90 -10.60
C LEU A 30 0.12 -16.88 -10.88
N GLU A 31 -1.13 -17.27 -10.66
CA GLU A 31 -2.26 -16.37 -10.65
C GLU A 31 -1.90 -15.31 -9.60
N GLN A 32 -1.42 -14.15 -10.06
CA GLN A 32 -1.13 -13.05 -9.17
C GLN A 32 -2.47 -12.58 -8.63
N LYS A 33 -2.85 -13.15 -7.49
CA LYS A 33 -4.00 -12.68 -6.70
C LYS A 33 -3.80 -11.18 -6.52
N GLN A 34 -4.60 -10.39 -7.22
CA GLN A 34 -4.46 -8.94 -7.21
C GLN A 34 -4.86 -8.45 -5.83
N ASN A 35 -3.86 -8.33 -4.94
CA ASN A 35 -4.07 -7.86 -3.59
C ASN A 35 -4.64 -6.45 -3.65
N THR A 36 -5.81 -6.27 -3.04
CA THR A 36 -6.43 -4.95 -2.88
C THR A 36 -6.04 -4.42 -1.51
N LEU A 37 -5.55 -3.19 -1.45
CA LEU A 37 -5.31 -2.47 -0.20
C LEU A 37 -6.34 -1.36 -0.05
N VAL A 38 -7.03 -1.37 1.08
CA VAL A 38 -7.89 -0.28 1.53
C VAL A 38 -7.04 0.68 2.35
N ILE A 39 -6.93 1.92 1.88
CA ILE A 39 -6.08 2.96 2.47
C ILE A 39 -6.97 4.08 3.00
N SER A 40 -6.90 4.31 4.31
CA SER A 40 -7.70 5.29 5.03
C SER A 40 -6.90 6.57 5.32
N ASN A 41 -7.55 7.74 5.28
CA ASN A 41 -6.99 9.00 5.79
C ASN A 41 -8.11 10.03 6.03
N SER A 42 -7.72 11.24 6.45
CA SER A 42 -8.62 12.38 6.52
C SER A 42 -9.09 12.85 5.14
N LYS A 43 -10.37 13.17 5.00
CA LYS A 43 -10.96 13.85 3.83
C LYS A 43 -10.68 15.35 3.78
N ALA A 44 -10.05 15.92 4.82
CA ALA A 44 -9.92 17.37 5.00
C ALA A 44 -8.50 17.81 5.42
N TRP A 45 -7.46 17.06 5.06
CA TRP A 45 -6.08 17.38 5.43
C TRP A 45 -5.28 17.88 4.22
N LYS A 46 -5.67 19.04 3.68
CA LYS A 46 -4.93 19.71 2.61
C LYS A 46 -3.51 20.09 3.08
N PRO A 47 -2.48 19.97 2.22
CA PRO A 47 -2.49 19.46 0.85
C PRO A 47 -2.24 17.94 0.74
N PHE A 48 -2.23 17.20 1.86
CA PHE A 48 -1.77 15.82 1.95
C PHE A 48 -2.81 14.79 1.51
N ALA A 49 -4.02 14.86 2.06
CA ALA A 49 -5.14 13.99 1.70
C ALA A 49 -6.45 14.75 1.88
N TYR A 50 -7.24 14.85 0.82
CA TYR A 50 -8.51 15.55 0.85
C TYR A 50 -9.45 15.07 -0.25
N MET A 51 -10.74 15.34 -0.06
CA MET A 51 -11.75 15.15 -1.10
C MET A 51 -11.93 16.45 -1.90
N GLU A 52 -11.96 16.34 -3.22
CA GLU A 52 -12.28 17.44 -4.13
C GLU A 52 -13.04 16.89 -5.34
N ASP A 53 -14.19 17.47 -5.64
CA ASP A 53 -15.10 17.01 -6.71
C ASP A 53 -15.48 15.52 -6.59
N GLY A 54 -15.61 15.04 -5.36
CA GLY A 54 -15.92 13.63 -5.07
C GLY A 54 -14.76 12.67 -5.29
N GLN A 55 -13.54 13.16 -5.52
CA GLN A 55 -12.34 12.35 -5.73
C GLN A 55 -11.28 12.58 -4.64
N PRO A 56 -10.58 11.53 -4.20
CA PRO A 56 -9.38 11.66 -3.37
C PRO A 56 -8.26 12.39 -4.13
N LYS A 57 -7.71 13.45 -3.52
CA LYS A 57 -6.56 14.22 -4.01
C LYS A 57 -5.56 14.52 -2.90
N GLY A 58 -4.35 14.90 -3.29
CA GLY A 58 -3.27 15.31 -2.40
C GLY A 58 -2.03 14.44 -2.49
N VAL A 59 -0.94 14.91 -1.89
CA VAL A 59 0.39 14.30 -2.02
C VAL A 59 0.42 12.84 -1.56
N LEU A 60 -0.30 12.50 -0.48
CA LEU A 60 -0.38 11.11 0.00
C LEU A 60 -1.20 10.23 -0.95
N ILE A 61 -2.25 10.79 -1.56
CA ILE A 61 -3.05 10.06 -2.54
C ILE A 61 -2.22 9.72 -3.77
N ASP A 62 -1.44 10.68 -4.27
CA ASP A 62 -0.56 10.48 -5.42
C ASP A 62 0.55 9.47 -5.11
N PHE A 63 1.12 9.52 -3.91
CA PHE A 63 2.10 8.53 -3.45
C PHE A 63 1.53 7.10 -3.49
N TRP A 64 0.35 6.87 -2.91
CA TRP A 64 -0.23 5.54 -2.84
C TRP A 64 -0.75 5.04 -4.19
N LYS A 65 -1.25 5.94 -5.06
CA LYS A 65 -1.55 5.59 -6.46
C LYS A 65 -0.30 5.07 -7.16
N LEU A 66 0.81 5.80 -7.06
CA LEU A 66 2.09 5.40 -7.67
C LEU A 66 2.60 4.09 -7.09
N TYR A 67 2.47 3.88 -5.78
CA TYR A 67 2.79 2.59 -5.15
C TYR A 67 2.00 1.45 -5.81
N GLY A 68 0.68 1.59 -5.92
CA GLY A 68 -0.19 0.58 -6.55
C GLY A 68 0.17 0.29 -8.01
N GLU A 69 0.47 1.34 -8.79
CA GLU A 69 0.91 1.21 -10.18
C GLU A 69 2.24 0.44 -10.29
N ARG A 70 3.17 0.67 -9.37
CA ARG A 70 4.51 0.04 -9.38
C ARG A 70 4.49 -1.38 -8.85
N SER A 71 3.62 -1.69 -7.88
CA SER A 71 3.54 -3.01 -7.25
C SER A 71 2.50 -3.94 -7.87
N GLY A 72 1.64 -3.43 -8.77
CA GLY A 72 0.48 -4.18 -9.27
C GLY A 72 -0.65 -4.34 -8.24
N THR A 73 -0.58 -3.62 -7.11
CA THR A 73 -1.57 -3.66 -6.04
C THR A 73 -2.74 -2.73 -6.37
N LYS A 74 -3.98 -3.22 -6.23
CA LYS A 74 -5.16 -2.36 -6.37
C LYS A 74 -5.32 -1.51 -5.13
N ILE A 75 -5.37 -0.19 -5.28
CA ILE A 75 -5.55 0.74 -4.16
C ILE A 75 -6.99 1.26 -4.14
N VAL A 76 -7.62 1.20 -2.98
CA VAL A 76 -8.95 1.77 -2.72
C VAL A 76 -8.81 2.77 -1.58
N PHE A 77 -9.20 4.01 -1.80
CA PHE A 77 -9.13 5.06 -0.78
C PHE A 77 -10.44 5.18 -0.01
N ASN A 78 -10.36 5.20 1.32
CA ASN A 78 -11.45 5.52 2.23
C ASN A 78 -11.12 6.82 2.98
N LEU A 79 -11.47 7.98 2.40
CA LEU A 79 -11.23 9.28 3.04
C LEU A 79 -12.43 9.69 3.89
N ILE A 80 -12.21 9.74 5.20
CA ILE A 80 -13.24 10.07 6.22
C ILE A 80 -12.69 11.08 7.23
N ASP A 81 -13.38 11.36 8.34
CA ASP A 81 -12.83 12.27 9.35
C ASP A 81 -11.60 11.66 10.05
N TRP A 82 -10.71 12.50 10.58
CA TRP A 82 -9.39 12.07 11.07
C TRP A 82 -9.45 10.92 12.08
N GLN A 83 -10.24 11.06 13.16
CA GLN A 83 -10.31 10.01 14.17
C GLN A 83 -10.96 8.72 13.66
N PRO A 84 -12.13 8.77 12.98
CA PRO A 84 -12.67 7.59 12.29
C PRO A 84 -11.67 6.90 11.36
N SER A 85 -10.83 7.66 10.64
CA SER A 85 -9.84 7.09 9.71
C SER A 85 -8.82 6.19 10.41
N LEU A 86 -8.48 6.50 11.67
CA LEU A 86 -7.61 5.67 12.51
C LEU A 86 -8.36 4.44 13.03
N ASN A 87 -9.62 4.60 13.42
CA ASN A 87 -10.45 3.49 13.91
C ASN A 87 -10.63 2.42 12.82
N GLU A 88 -10.87 2.82 11.57
CA GLU A 88 -10.96 1.89 10.44
C GLU A 88 -9.73 0.98 10.33
N VAL A 89 -8.54 1.50 10.62
CA VAL A 89 -7.30 0.71 10.61
C VAL A 89 -7.21 -0.17 11.85
N ALA A 90 -7.52 0.38 13.03
CA ALA A 90 -7.47 -0.35 14.30
C ALA A 90 -8.47 -1.53 14.35
N GLU A 91 -9.62 -1.38 13.70
CA GLU A 91 -10.68 -2.39 13.62
C GLU A 91 -10.50 -3.35 12.42
N GLY A 92 -9.52 -3.08 11.53
CA GLY A 92 -9.21 -3.92 10.38
C GLY A 92 -10.13 -3.72 9.17
N HIS A 93 -10.97 -2.68 9.15
CA HIS A 93 -11.77 -2.30 7.99
C HIS A 93 -10.92 -1.64 6.88
N ALA A 94 -9.83 -0.98 7.26
CA ALA A 94 -8.78 -0.49 6.38
C ALA A 94 -7.45 -1.17 6.70
N ASN A 95 -6.61 -1.36 5.69
CA ASN A 95 -5.32 -2.01 5.86
C ASN A 95 -4.23 -1.04 6.34
N ILE A 96 -4.27 0.21 5.88
CA ILE A 96 -3.20 1.19 6.08
C ILE A 96 -3.81 2.57 6.32
N HIS A 97 -3.19 3.36 7.22
CA HIS A 97 -3.40 4.80 7.26
C HIS A 97 -2.42 5.48 6.30
N ALA A 98 -2.92 6.30 5.37
CA ALA A 98 -2.14 6.78 4.22
C ALA A 98 -0.92 7.65 4.60
N GLY A 99 -0.86 8.14 5.83
CA GLY A 99 0.22 8.97 6.35
C GLY A 99 -0.20 9.51 7.69
N LEU A 100 0.59 9.18 8.72
CA LEU A 100 0.27 9.45 10.11
C LEU A 100 1.45 10.15 10.80
N VAL A 101 1.17 11.27 11.45
CA VAL A 101 2.15 11.91 12.32
C VAL A 101 2.42 10.99 13.50
N TYR A 102 3.68 10.64 13.69
CA TYR A 102 4.12 9.78 14.77
C TYR A 102 3.80 10.38 16.14
N SER A 103 3.30 9.54 17.05
CA SER A 103 3.27 9.80 18.48
C SER A 103 3.49 8.47 19.22
N LYS A 104 3.97 8.54 20.46
CA LYS A 104 4.16 7.35 21.30
C LYS A 104 2.85 6.59 21.50
N GLU A 105 1.78 7.32 21.82
CA GLU A 105 0.43 6.76 22.00
C GLU A 105 -0.08 6.02 20.76
N ARG A 106 0.14 6.56 19.55
CA ARG A 106 -0.26 5.87 18.31
C ARG A 106 0.59 4.64 18.02
N ALA A 107 1.86 4.66 18.42
CA ALA A 107 2.77 3.53 18.23
C ALA A 107 2.46 2.35 19.18
N GLU A 108 1.63 2.54 20.21
CA GLU A 108 1.10 1.45 21.03
C GLU A 108 0.00 0.65 20.30
N ILE A 109 -0.61 1.25 19.27
CA ILE A 109 -1.76 0.68 18.55
C ILE A 109 -1.39 0.30 17.10
N PHE A 110 -0.49 1.06 16.47
CA PHE A 110 -0.15 0.92 15.06
C PHE A 110 1.33 0.64 14.84
N GLU A 111 1.62 -0.19 13.84
CA GLU A 111 2.97 -0.33 13.30
C GLU A 111 3.24 0.79 12.28
N PHE A 112 4.37 1.47 12.44
CA PHE A 112 4.80 2.52 11.53
C PHE A 112 5.84 1.97 10.54
N GLY A 113 5.60 2.24 9.25
CA GLY A 113 6.57 1.96 8.20
C GLY A 113 7.69 3.00 8.14
N SER A 114 8.45 2.96 7.05
CA SER A 114 9.45 3.98 6.76
C SER A 114 8.82 5.37 6.61
N VAL A 115 9.57 6.40 7.01
CA VAL A 115 9.14 7.80 6.87
C VAL A 115 8.88 8.12 5.40
N LEU A 116 7.67 8.59 5.08
CA LEU A 116 7.29 9.01 3.73
C LEU A 116 7.90 10.38 3.38
N PHE A 117 7.70 11.37 4.26
CA PHE A 117 8.30 12.70 4.19
C PHE A 117 8.15 13.42 5.53
N ASN A 118 8.97 14.45 5.76
CA ASN A 118 8.90 15.28 6.96
C ASN A 118 7.91 16.44 6.77
N VAL A 119 7.17 16.77 7.83
CA VAL A 119 6.26 17.91 7.86
C VAL A 119 6.74 18.87 8.95
N GLN A 120 6.89 20.15 8.61
CA GLN A 120 7.22 21.20 9.59
C GLN A 120 5.94 21.87 10.08
N THR A 121 5.77 21.94 11.39
CA THR A 121 4.65 22.65 12.03
C THR A 121 5.09 24.04 12.47
N SER A 122 4.15 24.98 12.49
CA SER A 122 4.39 26.35 12.92
C SER A 122 3.17 26.88 13.65
N ILE A 123 3.39 27.77 14.61
CA ILE A 123 2.34 28.46 15.35
C ILE A 123 2.05 29.77 14.63
N TYR A 124 0.78 30.00 14.30
CA TYR A 124 0.30 31.25 13.71
C TYR A 124 -0.56 31.96 14.75
N ILE A 125 -0.24 33.22 15.05
CA ILE A 125 -0.95 34.05 16.02
C ILE A 125 -1.35 35.33 15.29
N ASP A 126 -2.61 35.75 15.44
CA ASP A 126 -3.02 37.07 15.00
C ASP A 126 -2.27 38.13 15.81
N VAL A 127 -1.52 38.98 15.12
CA VAL A 127 -0.73 40.05 15.74
C VAL A 127 -1.59 41.01 16.57
N ASN A 128 -2.88 41.14 16.26
CA ASN A 128 -3.82 41.97 17.02
C ASN A 128 -4.21 41.36 18.37
N LEU A 129 -4.09 40.03 18.53
CA LEU A 129 -4.30 39.36 19.82
C LEU A 129 -3.08 39.46 20.74
N MET A 130 -1.94 39.95 20.24
CA MET A 130 -0.70 39.98 21.02
C MET A 130 -0.58 41.17 21.98
N GLY A 131 -1.40 42.22 21.88
CA GLY A 131 -1.42 43.35 22.84
C GLY A 131 -0.06 44.02 23.16
N ILE A 132 1.01 43.70 22.43
CA ILE A 132 2.42 43.99 22.79
C ILE A 132 3.17 44.70 21.66
N ILE A 133 2.53 45.00 20.52
CA ILE A 133 3.20 45.68 19.40
C ILE A 133 2.62 47.07 19.18
N ASP A 134 2.73 47.95 20.17
CA ASP A 134 2.51 49.39 19.93
C ASP A 134 3.55 50.32 20.58
N GLU A 135 4.63 49.82 21.21
CA GLU A 135 5.61 50.74 21.83
C GLU A 135 7.08 50.67 21.37
N ASP A 136 7.59 49.61 20.71
CA ASP A 136 9.05 49.51 20.46
C ASP A 136 9.47 49.07 19.05
N ILE A 137 8.87 49.62 18.00
CA ILE A 137 9.49 49.62 16.65
C ILE A 137 9.72 51.06 16.19
N LYS A 138 10.92 51.57 16.49
CA LYS A 138 11.56 52.68 15.76
C LYS A 138 12.70 52.13 14.90
#